data_AF-A0A2T0RE58-F1
#
_entry.id   AF-A0A2T0RE58-F1
#
_cell.length_a   1.000
_cell.length_b   1.000
_cell.length_c   1.000
_cell.angle_alpha   90.00
_cell.angle_beta   90.00
_cell.angle_gamma   90.00
#
_symmetry.space_group_name_H-M   'P 1'
#
loop_
_entity.id
_entity.type
_entity.pdbx_description
1 polymer ?
#
loop_
_entity_poly.entity_id
_entity_poly.type
_entity_poly.pdbx_seq_one_letter_code
_entity_poly.pdbx_strand_id
1 'polypeptide(L)'
;MRNVSYPIGHAMDDLIRLFRRCHRLEEVLVAGYGDLSSSPERVVLYPKQVFIGAPGQGYLSLTAAETGRWLRIGPATEPVVHPDLDAEDQLRGVLVDLTSVYLSVYRALECKAVTLYVDDDFADGQVRGLAFQLDDGTSLVVDPATVDGITLGDERDLWRIADNRDVRAVEISVG
;
A
#
# COMPACT_ATOMS: atom_id res chain seq x y z
N MET A 1 9.08 7.21 39.11
CA MET A 1 8.24 7.29 37.89
C MET A 1 8.57 6.09 37.03
N ARG A 2 7.58 5.27 36.65
CA ARG A 2 7.80 4.11 35.78
C ARG A 2 7.74 4.61 34.33
N ASN A 3 8.83 4.44 33.58
CA ASN A 3 8.80 4.56 32.13
C ASN A 3 7.93 3.42 31.61
N VAL A 4 6.73 3.76 31.15
CA VAL A 4 5.87 2.81 30.44
C VAL A 4 6.19 3.00 28.96
N SER A 5 7.16 2.24 28.48
CA SER A 5 7.44 2.08 27.05
C SER A 5 6.45 1.05 26.50
N TYR A 6 5.32 1.50 25.93
CA TYR A 6 4.51 0.63 25.07
C TYR A 6 5.25 0.41 23.73
N PRO A 7 5.14 -0.78 23.13
CA PRO A 7 6.15 -1.30 22.23
C PRO A 7 5.92 -0.83 20.80
N ILE A 8 6.65 0.19 20.37
CA ILE A 8 6.90 0.42 18.94
C ILE A 8 7.58 -0.82 18.30
N GLY A 9 8.23 -1.67 19.12
CA GLY A 9 9.04 -2.81 18.68
C GLY A 9 8.28 -3.89 17.90
N HIS A 10 7.17 -4.44 18.40
CA HIS A 10 6.59 -5.65 17.79
C HIS A 10 5.89 -5.39 16.45
N ALA A 11 5.06 -4.35 16.36
CA ALA A 11 4.37 -4.02 15.10
C ALA A 11 5.37 -3.62 14.01
N MET A 12 6.41 -2.86 14.37
CA MET A 12 7.46 -2.49 13.43
C MET A 12 8.31 -3.70 13.00
N ASP A 13 8.67 -4.59 13.94
CA ASP A 13 9.41 -5.83 13.64
C ASP A 13 8.66 -6.73 12.65
N ASP A 14 7.34 -6.85 12.81
CA ASP A 14 6.51 -7.63 11.91
C ASP A 14 6.39 -7.00 10.51
N LEU A 15 6.30 -5.66 10.43
CA LEU A 15 6.37 -4.95 9.15
C LEU A 15 7.73 -5.12 8.46
N ILE A 16 8.84 -5.00 9.20
CA ILE A 16 10.18 -5.22 8.65
C ILE A 16 10.30 -6.64 8.08
N ARG A 17 9.84 -7.65 8.82
CA ARG A 17 9.81 -9.05 8.34
C ARG A 17 8.93 -9.21 7.11
N LEU A 18 7.80 -8.52 7.08
CA LEU A 18 6.87 -8.55 5.95
C LEU A 18 7.52 -7.94 4.69
N PHE A 19 8.07 -6.73 4.77
CA PHE A 19 8.74 -6.10 3.62
C PHE A 19 9.92 -6.92 3.10
N ARG A 20 10.72 -7.51 3.99
CA ARG A 20 11.83 -8.39 3.58
C ARG A 20 11.35 -9.66 2.88
N ARG A 21 10.16 -10.17 3.18
CA ARG A 21 9.57 -11.30 2.43
C ARG A 21 9.03 -10.87 1.08
N CYS A 22 8.50 -9.66 0.99
CA CYS A 22 7.87 -9.11 -0.21
C CYS A 22 8.74 -8.01 -0.86
N HIS A 23 10.05 -8.24 -0.96
CA HIS A 23 11.00 -7.24 -1.46
C HIS A 23 11.08 -7.22 -2.99
N ARG A 24 10.65 -8.29 -3.65
CA ARG A 24 10.62 -8.39 -5.09
C ARG A 24 9.21 -8.08 -5.60
N LEU A 25 9.11 -7.06 -6.45
CA LEU A 25 7.85 -6.55 -6.97
C LEU A 25 7.73 -6.93 -8.45
N GLU A 26 6.73 -7.76 -8.75
CA GLU A 26 6.42 -8.23 -10.10
C GLU A 26 5.01 -7.83 -10.54
N GLU A 27 4.12 -7.57 -9.60
CA GLU A 27 2.72 -7.29 -9.88
C GLU A 27 2.17 -6.20 -8.96
N VAL A 28 1.35 -5.30 -9.53
CA VAL A 28 0.56 -4.29 -8.83
C VAL A 28 -0.90 -4.46 -9.23
N LEU A 29 -1.72 -4.89 -8.27
CA LEU A 29 -3.16 -5.04 -8.46
C LEU A 29 -3.91 -4.04 -7.57
N VAL A 30 -4.97 -3.46 -8.10
CA VAL A 30 -5.81 -2.52 -7.36
C VAL A 30 -7.25 -2.98 -7.39
N ALA A 31 -7.92 -2.92 -6.24
CA ALA A 31 -9.35 -3.18 -6.18
C ALA A 31 -10.13 -2.08 -6.92
N GLY A 32 -11.18 -2.47 -7.63
CA GLY A 32 -12.12 -1.57 -8.27
C GLY A 32 -13.52 -2.14 -8.24
N TYR A 33 -14.47 -1.36 -8.75
CA TYR A 33 -15.83 -1.81 -8.98
C TYR A 33 -16.14 -1.77 -10.47
N GLY A 34 -16.65 -2.89 -10.99
CA GLY A 34 -17.29 -2.96 -12.29
C GLY A 34 -18.75 -2.53 -12.16
N ASP A 35 -19.14 -1.48 -12.87
CA ASP A 35 -20.53 -1.02 -12.96
C ASP A 35 -21.30 -1.83 -14.00
N LEU A 36 -22.10 -2.78 -13.52
CA LEU A 36 -22.92 -3.68 -14.33
C LEU A 36 -24.08 -2.97 -15.04
N SER A 37 -24.41 -1.74 -14.64
CA SER A 37 -25.48 -0.93 -15.25
C SER A 37 -25.01 -0.16 -16.49
N SER A 38 -23.70 0.00 -16.67
CA SER A 38 -23.09 0.68 -17.82
C SER A 38 -22.89 -0.27 -19.02
N SER A 39 -23.08 0.24 -20.25
CA SER A 39 -22.75 -0.47 -21.49
C SER A 39 -21.93 0.44 -22.44
N PRO A 40 -20.61 0.20 -22.64
CA PRO A 40 -19.84 -0.90 -22.06
C PRO A 40 -19.70 -0.78 -20.53
N GLU A 41 -19.48 -1.92 -19.85
CA GLU A 41 -19.19 -1.97 -18.41
C GLU A 41 -18.02 -1.01 -18.11
N ARG A 42 -18.23 -0.14 -17.12
CA ARG A 42 -17.20 0.81 -16.70
C ARG A 42 -16.57 0.29 -15.43
N VAL A 43 -15.24 0.26 -15.42
CA VAL A 43 -14.49 0.01 -14.20
C VAL A 43 -14.09 1.36 -13.62
N VAL A 44 -14.46 1.59 -12.37
CA VAL A 44 -13.94 2.72 -11.61
C VAL A 44 -13.05 2.18 -10.51
N LEU A 45 -11.85 2.73 -10.44
CA LEU A 45 -10.86 2.31 -9.47
C LEU A 45 -11.30 2.72 -8.06
N TYR A 46 -11.08 1.82 -7.10
CA TYR A 46 -11.24 2.10 -5.69
C TYR A 46 -9.89 1.89 -5.03
N PRO A 47 -8.98 2.88 -5.09
CA PRO A 47 -7.59 2.68 -4.70
C PRO A 47 -7.37 2.61 -3.18
N LYS A 48 -8.43 2.27 -2.43
CA LYS A 48 -8.39 1.97 -1.01
C LYS A 48 -7.89 0.55 -0.75
N GLN A 49 -7.60 -0.27 -1.76
CA GLN A 49 -6.96 -1.58 -1.58
C GLN A 49 -6.02 -1.84 -2.74
N VAL A 50 -4.73 -1.92 -2.42
CA VAL A 50 -3.62 -2.16 -3.35
C VAL A 50 -2.88 -3.42 -2.92
N PHE A 51 -2.53 -4.26 -3.87
CA PHE A 51 -1.69 -5.44 -3.69
C PHE A 51 -0.40 -5.29 -4.48
N ILE A 52 0.73 -5.51 -3.81
CA ILE A 52 2.06 -5.39 -4.41
C ILE A 52 2.88 -6.62 -4.02
N GLY A 53 3.41 -7.36 -4.98
CA GLY A 53 4.20 -8.54 -4.67
C GLY A 53 4.62 -9.33 -5.90
N ALA A 54 4.84 -10.62 -5.68
CA ALA A 54 5.20 -11.55 -6.74
C ALA A 54 4.22 -12.74 -6.74
N PRO A 55 3.58 -13.04 -7.89
CA PRO A 55 2.67 -14.17 -8.01
C PRO A 55 3.27 -15.48 -7.47
N GLY A 56 2.54 -16.17 -6.60
CA GLY A 56 2.97 -17.41 -5.96
C GLY A 56 3.96 -17.25 -4.77
N GLN A 57 4.50 -16.06 -4.53
CA GLN A 57 5.32 -15.74 -3.34
C GLN A 57 4.54 -14.93 -2.29
N GLY A 58 3.39 -14.40 -2.67
CA GLY A 58 2.51 -13.61 -1.82
C GLY A 58 2.62 -12.12 -2.09
N TYR A 59 1.73 -11.37 -1.44
CA TYR A 59 1.52 -9.95 -1.66
C TYR A 59 1.58 -9.18 -0.34
N LEU A 60 2.02 -7.94 -0.44
CA LEU A 60 1.68 -6.88 0.49
C LEU A 60 0.26 -6.41 0.17
N SER A 61 -0.65 -6.53 1.12
CA SER A 61 -1.96 -5.89 1.10
C SER A 61 -1.85 -4.53 1.78
N LEU A 62 -2.18 -3.47 1.04
CA LEU A 62 -2.21 -2.08 1.48
C LEU A 62 -3.64 -1.59 1.39
N THR A 63 -4.34 -1.53 2.52
CA THR A 63 -5.77 -1.20 2.56
C THR A 63 -6.00 0.08 3.35
N ALA A 64 -6.70 1.06 2.77
CA ALA A 64 -7.08 2.27 3.49
C ALA A 64 -8.10 1.94 4.59
N ALA A 65 -7.90 2.48 5.78
CA ALA A 65 -8.87 2.39 6.87
C ALA A 65 -10.12 3.23 6.55
N GLU A 66 -11.21 3.03 7.30
CA GLU A 66 -12.54 3.62 7.06
C GLU A 66 -12.54 5.15 6.82
N THR A 67 -11.60 5.87 7.42
CA THR A 67 -11.49 7.34 7.26
C THR A 67 -10.71 7.79 6.03
N GLY A 68 -10.10 6.87 5.27
CA GLY A 68 -9.25 7.15 4.10
C GLY A 68 -7.93 7.87 4.44
N ARG A 69 -7.64 8.07 5.73
CA ARG A 69 -6.46 8.82 6.21
C ARG A 69 -5.27 7.93 6.60
N TRP A 70 -5.46 6.62 6.56
CA TRP A 70 -4.54 5.63 7.09
C TRP A 70 -4.56 4.42 6.20
N LEU A 71 -3.40 3.78 6.04
CA LEU A 71 -3.21 2.48 5.43
C LEU A 71 -2.93 1.45 6.52
N ARG A 72 -3.62 0.33 6.43
CA ARG A 72 -3.26 -0.92 7.07
C ARG A 72 -2.41 -1.73 6.11
N ILE A 73 -1.28 -2.21 6.60
CA ILE A 73 -0.35 -3.06 5.87
C ILE A 73 -0.47 -4.48 6.42
N GLY A 74 -0.59 -5.47 5.53
CA GLY A 74 -0.62 -6.87 5.93
C GLY A 74 -0.15 -7.80 4.83
N PRO A 75 0.13 -9.07 5.14
CA PRO A 75 0.36 -10.10 4.13
C PRO A 75 -0.97 -10.49 3.47
N ALA A 76 -0.90 -10.88 2.21
CA ALA A 76 -1.95 -11.63 1.51
C ALA A 76 -1.30 -12.77 0.72
N THR A 77 -1.85 -13.97 0.83
CA THR A 77 -1.41 -15.10 -0.01
C THR A 77 -1.91 -14.96 -1.44
N GLU A 78 -3.12 -14.43 -1.60
CA GLU A 78 -3.77 -14.14 -2.86
C GLU A 78 -4.48 -12.77 -2.77
N PRO A 79 -4.55 -12.02 -3.88
CA PRO A 79 -5.25 -10.76 -3.92
C PRO A 79 -6.77 -11.02 -3.92
N VAL A 80 -7.47 -10.49 -2.93
CA VAL A 80 -8.92 -10.65 -2.80
C VAL A 80 -9.53 -9.30 -2.49
N VAL A 81 -10.48 -8.89 -3.34
CA VAL A 81 -11.23 -7.64 -3.17
C VAL A 81 -12.00 -7.70 -1.86
N HIS A 82 -11.94 -6.63 -1.06
CA HIS A 82 -12.64 -6.56 0.22
C HIS A 82 -14.16 -6.73 0.02
N PRO A 83 -14.85 -7.60 0.80
CA PRO A 83 -16.26 -7.93 0.58
C PRO A 83 -17.21 -6.74 0.73
N ASP A 84 -16.80 -5.67 1.44
CA ASP A 84 -17.59 -4.43 1.50
C ASP A 84 -17.80 -3.77 0.13
N LEU A 85 -16.98 -4.12 -0.88
CA LEU A 85 -17.19 -3.68 -2.27
C LEU A 85 -18.30 -4.46 -3.00
N ASP A 86 -18.64 -5.66 -2.52
CA ASP A 86 -19.67 -6.53 -3.11
C ASP A 86 -21.07 -6.24 -2.53
N ALA A 87 -21.23 -5.18 -1.73
CA ALA A 87 -22.47 -4.88 -1.00
C ALA A 87 -23.57 -4.17 -1.82
N GLU A 88 -23.28 -3.75 -3.06
CA GLU A 88 -24.26 -3.09 -3.95
C GLU A 88 -24.59 -3.96 -5.16
N ASP A 89 -25.88 -4.25 -5.41
CA ASP A 89 -26.36 -5.18 -6.46
C ASP A 89 -25.90 -4.86 -7.90
N GLN A 90 -25.45 -3.62 -8.15
CA GLN A 90 -25.01 -3.14 -9.47
C GLN A 90 -23.49 -3.02 -9.58
N LEU A 91 -22.77 -3.27 -8.49
CA LEU A 91 -21.32 -3.22 -8.43
C LEU A 91 -20.76 -4.63 -8.23
N ARG A 92 -19.66 -4.92 -8.90
CA ARG A 92 -18.88 -6.14 -8.69
C ARG A 92 -17.46 -5.77 -8.31
N GLY A 93 -16.94 -6.32 -7.23
CA GLY A 93 -15.52 -6.26 -6.92
C GLY A 93 -14.67 -6.87 -8.04
N VAL A 94 -13.74 -6.09 -8.58
CA VAL A 94 -12.78 -6.55 -9.60
C VAL A 94 -11.36 -6.20 -9.18
N LEU A 95 -10.39 -7.00 -9.62
CA LEU A 95 -8.98 -6.65 -9.54
C LEU A 95 -8.53 -6.08 -10.89
N VAL A 96 -7.93 -4.91 -10.84
CA VAL A 96 -7.35 -4.25 -12.01
C VAL A 96 -5.84 -4.39 -11.95
N ASP A 97 -5.27 -4.99 -12.99
CA ASP A 97 -3.83 -5.08 -13.17
C ASP A 97 -3.27 -3.73 -13.66
N LEU A 98 -2.49 -3.08 -12.80
CA LEU A 98 -1.79 -1.82 -13.08
C LEU A 98 -0.27 -2.02 -13.16
N THR A 99 0.20 -3.26 -13.27
CA THR A 99 1.62 -3.61 -13.27
C THR A 99 2.38 -2.86 -14.35
N SER A 100 1.86 -2.80 -15.57
CA SER A 100 2.51 -2.09 -16.68
C SER A 100 2.54 -0.56 -16.53
N VAL A 101 1.75 -0.01 -15.60
CA VAL A 101 1.73 1.42 -15.28
C VAL A 101 2.81 1.76 -14.25
N TYR A 102 3.04 0.87 -13.27
CA TYR A 102 3.86 1.16 -12.09
C TYR A 102 5.18 0.37 -12.01
N LEU A 103 5.31 -0.75 -12.71
CA LEU A 103 6.49 -1.61 -12.66
C LEU A 103 7.06 -1.84 -14.06
N SER A 104 8.28 -2.36 -14.10
CA SER A 104 8.91 -2.75 -15.35
C SER A 104 8.20 -3.95 -15.97
N VAL A 105 7.81 -3.82 -17.24
CA VAL A 105 7.24 -4.92 -18.03
C VAL A 105 8.29 -5.98 -18.41
N TYR A 106 9.58 -5.68 -18.23
CA TYR A 106 10.68 -6.50 -18.73
C TYR A 106 11.38 -7.33 -17.66
N ARG A 107 11.25 -6.94 -16.38
CA ARG A 107 11.88 -7.64 -15.25
C ARG A 107 11.17 -7.30 -13.94
N ALA A 108 11.35 -8.15 -12.94
CA ALA A 108 11.03 -7.80 -11.56
C ALA A 108 11.89 -6.62 -11.07
N LEU A 109 11.29 -5.76 -10.24
CA LEU A 109 11.99 -4.69 -9.54
C LEU A 109 12.24 -5.10 -8.09
N GLU A 110 13.45 -4.84 -7.61
CA GLU A 110 13.83 -5.12 -6.22
C GLU A 110 13.63 -3.86 -5.38
N CYS A 111 12.87 -3.97 -4.28
CA CYS A 111 12.72 -2.92 -3.28
C CYS A 111 13.97 -2.85 -2.41
N LYS A 112 14.63 -1.70 -2.40
CA LYS A 112 15.84 -1.44 -1.60
C LYS A 112 15.50 -0.94 -0.20
N ALA A 113 14.55 -0.03 -0.13
CA ALA A 113 14.10 0.55 1.13
C ALA A 113 12.60 0.88 1.05
N VAL A 114 11.97 0.91 2.20
CA VAL A 114 10.61 1.43 2.38
C VAL A 114 10.64 2.56 3.37
N THR A 115 10.12 3.72 2.99
CA THR A 115 9.89 4.83 3.91
C THR A 115 8.44 4.80 4.35
N LEU A 116 8.20 4.57 5.64
CA LEU A 116 6.88 4.64 6.26
C LEU A 116 6.64 6.00 6.90
N TYR A 117 5.46 6.58 6.68
CA TYR A 117 5.03 7.78 7.38
C TYR A 117 4.05 7.35 8.46
N VAL A 118 4.45 7.47 9.72
CA VAL A 118 3.67 7.00 10.86
C VAL A 118 3.44 8.14 11.83
N ASP A 119 2.33 8.13 12.54
CA ASP A 119 2.13 9.12 13.61
C ASP A 119 2.98 8.78 14.85
N ASP A 120 3.17 9.75 15.75
CA ASP A 120 3.88 9.58 17.01
C ASP A 120 3.31 8.44 17.87
N ASP A 121 1.99 8.25 17.82
CA ASP A 121 1.26 7.17 18.50
C ASP A 121 1.12 5.91 17.62
N PHE A 122 2.19 5.51 16.90
CA PHE A 122 2.25 4.28 16.11
C PHE A 122 2.12 3.01 16.99
N ALA A 123 0.92 2.73 17.46
CA ALA A 123 0.57 1.59 18.30
C ALA A 123 -0.21 0.52 17.53
N ASP A 124 -0.94 0.92 16.47
CA ASP A 124 -1.92 0.05 15.79
C ASP A 124 -1.45 -0.45 14.42
N GLY A 125 -0.17 -0.27 14.07
CA GLY A 125 0.39 -0.72 12.79
C GLY A 125 -0.19 -0.03 11.56
N GLN A 126 -0.83 1.13 11.76
CA GLN A 126 -1.37 1.95 10.69
C GLN A 126 -0.35 3.01 10.27
N VAL A 127 -0.16 3.16 8.97
CA VAL A 127 0.73 4.18 8.40
C VAL A 127 -0.10 5.20 7.65
N ARG A 128 0.33 6.44 7.58
CA ARG A 128 -0.32 7.47 6.77
C ARG A 128 -0.10 7.29 5.28
N GLY A 129 1.05 6.74 4.93
CA GLY A 129 1.52 6.54 3.57
C GLY A 129 2.86 5.84 3.60
N LEU A 130 3.32 5.38 2.44
CA LEU A 130 4.63 4.77 2.29
C LEU A 130 5.19 4.97 0.89
N ALA A 131 6.51 4.88 0.76
CA ALA A 131 7.22 4.86 -0.51
C ALA A 131 8.14 3.64 -0.57
N PHE A 132 8.04 2.85 -1.65
CA PHE A 132 9.02 1.82 -1.99
C PHE A 132 10.09 2.43 -2.89
N GLN A 133 11.35 2.41 -2.46
CA GLN A 133 12.49 2.74 -3.31
C GLN A 133 12.89 1.50 -4.10
N LEU A 134 12.87 1.58 -5.43
CA LEU A 134 13.14 0.46 -6.33
C LEU A 134 14.56 0.52 -6.90
N ASP A 135 15.07 -0.64 -7.33
CA ASP A 135 16.43 -0.81 -7.81
C ASP A 135 16.74 -0.12 -9.16
N ASP A 136 15.71 0.31 -9.88
CA ASP A 136 15.82 1.13 -11.09
C ASP A 136 15.86 2.64 -10.80
N GLY A 137 15.83 3.02 -9.52
CA GLY A 137 15.85 4.41 -9.06
C GLY A 137 14.48 5.09 -9.01
N THR A 138 13.40 4.41 -9.41
CA THR A 138 12.04 4.92 -9.22
C THR A 138 11.56 4.72 -7.78
N SER A 139 10.58 5.51 -7.34
CA SER A 139 9.82 5.19 -6.13
C SER A 139 8.35 4.98 -6.43
N LEU A 140 7.78 3.94 -5.81
CA LEU A 140 6.37 3.66 -5.84
C LEU A 140 5.74 4.16 -4.55
N VAL A 141 4.88 5.16 -4.67
CA VAL A 141 4.27 5.84 -3.53
C VAL A 141 2.84 5.33 -3.37
N VAL A 142 2.47 4.97 -2.14
CA VAL A 142 1.09 4.59 -1.78
C VAL A 142 0.58 5.53 -0.72
N ASP A 143 -0.48 6.24 -1.05
CA ASP A 143 -1.02 7.34 -0.27
C ASP A 143 -2.55 7.32 -0.33
N PRO A 144 -3.23 6.89 0.74
CA PRO A 144 -4.68 6.68 0.73
C PRO A 144 -5.47 7.98 0.59
N ALA A 145 -4.81 9.14 0.76
CA ALA A 145 -5.44 10.44 0.67
C ALA A 145 -5.36 11.07 -0.74
N THR A 146 -4.65 10.45 -1.70
CA THR A 146 -4.69 10.89 -3.11
C THR A 146 -5.87 10.23 -3.80
N VAL A 147 -6.33 10.84 -4.90
CA VAL A 147 -7.46 10.29 -5.69
C VAL A 147 -7.12 8.91 -6.26
N ASP A 148 -5.88 8.73 -6.71
CA ASP A 148 -5.43 7.50 -7.37
C ASP A 148 -4.83 6.48 -6.40
N GLY A 149 -4.54 6.88 -5.16
CA GLY A 149 -4.00 6.06 -4.06
C GLY A 149 -2.59 5.50 -4.25
N ILE A 150 -2.08 5.51 -5.47
CA ILE A 150 -0.74 5.05 -5.86
C ILE A 150 -0.17 5.93 -6.97
N THR A 151 1.11 6.28 -6.91
CA THR A 151 1.80 7.09 -7.92
C THR A 151 3.25 6.63 -8.13
N LEU A 152 3.78 6.86 -9.33
CA LEU A 152 5.23 6.87 -9.56
C LEU A 152 5.76 8.25 -9.21
N GLY A 153 6.67 8.31 -8.25
CA GLY A 153 7.03 9.56 -7.63
C GLY A 153 8.31 9.46 -6.81
N ASP A 154 8.49 10.45 -5.95
CA ASP A 154 9.54 10.44 -4.93
C ASP A 154 8.92 10.66 -3.54
N GLU A 155 9.75 10.67 -2.51
CA GLU A 155 9.30 10.91 -1.13
C GLU A 155 8.63 12.29 -0.93
N ARG A 156 8.77 13.23 -1.88
CA ARG A 156 8.19 14.57 -1.78
C ARG A 156 6.69 14.56 -2.03
N ASP A 157 6.18 13.57 -2.77
CA ASP A 157 4.74 13.37 -2.94
C ASP A 157 4.04 13.08 -1.60
N LEU A 158 4.81 12.57 -0.62
CA LEU A 158 4.35 12.31 0.74
C LEU A 158 4.60 13.49 1.70
N TRP A 159 5.21 14.61 1.28
CA TRP A 159 5.46 15.76 2.16
C TRP A 159 4.18 16.37 2.73
N ARG A 160 3.07 16.32 2.00
CA ARG A 160 1.74 16.72 2.52
C ARG A 160 1.30 15.92 3.75
N ILE A 161 1.84 14.71 3.91
CA ILE A 161 1.61 13.86 5.08
C ILE A 161 2.53 14.28 6.22
N ALA A 162 3.80 14.55 5.92
CA ALA A 162 4.83 14.94 6.90
C ALA A 162 4.71 16.38 7.43
N ASP A 163 4.00 17.28 6.74
CA ASP A 163 3.75 18.66 7.20
C ASP A 163 2.84 18.72 8.44
N ASN A 164 2.27 17.58 8.85
CA ASN A 164 1.58 17.45 10.12
C ASN A 164 2.60 17.13 11.23
N ARG A 165 2.63 17.94 12.30
CA ARG A 165 3.68 17.88 13.35
C ARG A 165 3.78 16.54 14.09
N ASP A 166 2.77 15.69 13.95
CA ASP A 166 2.67 14.41 14.63
C ASP A 166 3.09 13.23 13.73
N VAL A 167 3.64 13.48 12.53
CA VAL A 167 4.09 12.44 11.58
C VAL A 167 5.61 12.35 11.53
N ARG A 168 6.13 11.12 11.63
CA ARG A 168 7.55 10.79 11.44
C ARG A 168 7.75 9.88 10.23
N ALA A 169 8.84 10.10 9.51
CA ALA A 169 9.32 9.19 8.47
C ALA A 169 10.26 8.14 9.08
N VAL A 170 10.00 6.86 8.82
CA VAL A 170 10.82 5.73 9.25
C VAL A 170 11.27 4.97 8.01
N GLU A 171 12.57 5.01 7.73
CA GLU A 171 13.16 4.22 6.64
C GLU A 171 13.48 2.79 7.13
N ILE A 172 13.12 1.82 6.30
CA ILE A 172 13.38 0.39 6.51
C ILE A 172 14.18 -0.11 5.32
N SER A 173 15.44 -0.49 5.54
CA SER A 173 16.23 -1.19 4.53
C SER A 173 15.72 -2.63 4.34
N VAL A 174 15.43 -2.98 3.09
CA VAL A 174 14.83 -4.27 2.71
C VAL A 174 15.88 -5.22 2.09
N GLY A 175 17.03 -4.68 1.64
CA GLY A 175 18.20 -5.42 1.13
C GLY A 175 19.33 -5.60 2.13
#